data_AF-A0A7J6S587-F1
#
_entry.id   AF-A0A7J6S587-F1
#
_cell.length_a   1.000
_cell.length_b   1.000
_cell.length_c   1.000
_cell.angle_alpha   90.00
_cell.angle_beta   90.00
_cell.angle_gamma   90.00
#
_symmetry.space_group_name_H-M   'P 1'
#
loop_
_entity.id
_entity.type
_entity.pdbx_description
1 polymer ?
#
loop_
_entity_poly.entity_id
_entity_poly.type
_entity_poly.pdbx_seq_one_letter_code
_entity_poly.pdbx_strand_id
1 'polypeptide(L)'
;MTDSKAASAQQPLTADDSAGLSSAVSKLRFMSRGAELTAKQKLEQEQRAIRKRLEWSVPGFKDTKSAEVQIRQPGEPLKQVVLHGRRSYGGFNPYVESMMAEVTKRSSKLKRKRIG
;
A
#
# COMPACT_ATOMS: atom_id res chain seq x y z
N MET A 1 -46.71 -3.05 49.47
CA MET A 1 -45.82 -4.08 48.88
C MET A 1 -46.11 -4.10 47.40
N THR A 2 -45.05 -3.95 46.62
CA THR A 2 -45.04 -3.41 45.26
C THR A 2 -45.40 -4.43 44.19
N ASP A 3 -46.42 -4.12 43.38
CA ASP A 3 -46.59 -4.64 42.03
C ASP A 3 -45.48 -4.11 41.13
N SER A 4 -44.80 -4.98 40.39
CA SER A 4 -43.92 -4.58 39.29
C SER A 4 -44.00 -5.60 38.16
N LYS A 5 -44.97 -5.33 37.30
CA LYS A 5 -45.19 -5.90 35.97
C LYS A 5 -43.95 -5.65 35.11
N ALA A 6 -43.23 -6.71 34.76
CA ALA A 6 -42.08 -6.65 33.87
C ALA A 6 -42.52 -6.17 32.48
N ALA A 7 -42.13 -4.95 32.12
CA ALA A 7 -42.24 -4.44 30.77
C ALA A 7 -41.24 -5.18 29.87
N SER A 8 -41.76 -6.00 28.97
CA SER A 8 -41.00 -6.58 27.87
C SER A 8 -40.59 -5.43 26.93
N ALA A 9 -39.33 -5.01 27.01
CA ALA A 9 -38.74 -4.06 26.09
C ALA A 9 -38.56 -4.76 24.73
N GLN A 10 -39.47 -4.48 23.80
CA GLN A 10 -39.29 -4.80 22.40
C GLN A 10 -38.05 -4.06 21.89
N GLN A 11 -37.04 -4.83 21.46
CA GLN A 11 -35.89 -4.29 20.76
C GLN A 11 -36.30 -3.83 19.34
N PRO A 12 -35.73 -2.75 18.82
CA PRO A 12 -36.06 -2.23 17.50
C PRO A 12 -35.61 -3.22 16.41
N LEU A 13 -36.58 -3.65 15.60
CA LEU A 13 -36.41 -4.47 14.41
C LEU A 13 -35.48 -3.75 13.43
N THR A 14 -34.25 -4.25 13.29
CA THR A 14 -33.34 -3.86 12.22
C THR A 14 -33.92 -4.32 10.89
N ALA A 15 -33.86 -3.43 9.90
CA ALA A 15 -34.46 -3.58 8.59
C ALA A 15 -34.09 -4.88 7.86
N ASP A 16 -35.11 -5.45 7.21
CA ASP A 16 -35.10 -6.38 6.07
C ASP A 16 -34.58 -7.82 6.26
N ASP A 17 -35.36 -8.64 6.96
CA ASP A 17 -35.22 -10.11 7.01
C ASP A 17 -36.02 -10.88 5.90
N SER A 18 -36.38 -10.25 4.77
CA SER A 18 -37.24 -10.91 3.75
C SER A 18 -36.69 -11.08 2.32
N ALA A 19 -35.39 -10.88 2.09
CA ALA A 19 -34.76 -11.22 0.80
C ALA A 19 -33.26 -11.63 0.92
N GLY A 20 -32.91 -12.39 1.95
CA GLY A 20 -31.54 -12.75 2.28
C GLY A 20 -30.90 -13.73 1.28
N LEU A 21 -29.80 -13.32 0.66
CA LEU A 21 -28.95 -14.22 -0.12
C LEU A 21 -28.34 -15.30 0.79
N SER A 22 -28.13 -16.50 0.24
CA SER A 22 -27.55 -17.61 1.01
C SER A 22 -26.15 -17.26 1.56
N SER A 23 -25.79 -17.85 2.71
CA SER A 23 -24.49 -17.60 3.37
C SER A 23 -23.29 -17.86 2.46
N ALA A 24 -23.40 -18.86 1.56
CA ALA A 24 -22.34 -19.18 0.60
C ALA A 24 -22.17 -18.07 -0.46
N VAL A 25 -23.27 -17.49 -0.93
CA VAL A 25 -23.28 -16.43 -1.95
C VAL A 25 -22.76 -15.11 -1.35
N SER A 26 -23.20 -14.74 -0.15
CA SER A 26 -22.76 -13.51 0.53
C SER A 26 -21.27 -13.49 0.90
N LYS A 27 -20.63 -14.66 1.00
CA LYS A 27 -19.18 -14.80 1.27
C LYS A 27 -18.31 -14.72 0.01
N LEU A 28 -18.90 -14.66 -1.18
CA LEU A 28 -18.14 -14.54 -2.42
C LEU A 28 -17.44 -13.18 -2.48
N ARG A 29 -16.18 -13.18 -2.92
CA ARG A 29 -15.28 -12.01 -2.92
C ARG A 29 -15.80 -10.80 -3.68
N PHE A 30 -16.74 -10.97 -4.60
CA PHE A 30 -17.35 -9.86 -5.33
C PHE A 30 -18.47 -9.18 -4.54
N MET A 31 -19.16 -9.90 -3.66
CA MET A 31 -20.21 -9.37 -2.80
C MET A 31 -19.66 -8.62 -1.59
N SER A 32 -18.45 -8.98 -1.15
CA SER A 32 -17.85 -8.43 0.07
C SER A 32 -17.11 -7.11 -0.12
N ARG A 33 -16.84 -6.65 -1.36
CA ARG A 33 -15.93 -5.51 -1.61
C ARG A 33 -16.36 -4.21 -0.93
N GLY A 34 -17.66 -3.90 -0.91
CA GLY A 34 -18.18 -2.70 -0.24
C GLY A 34 -18.00 -2.75 1.28
N ALA A 35 -18.35 -3.90 1.89
CA ALA A 35 -18.21 -4.13 3.33
C ALA A 35 -16.74 -4.28 3.78
N GLU A 36 -15.87 -4.83 2.93
CA GLU A 36 -14.43 -4.94 3.20
C GLU A 36 -13.76 -3.57 3.23
N LEU A 37 -14.21 -2.62 2.41
CA LEU A 37 -13.62 -1.28 2.33
C LEU A 37 -13.97 -0.44 3.56
N THR A 38 -15.22 -0.49 4.02
CA THR A 38 -15.64 0.16 5.27
C THR A 38 -14.97 -0.48 6.49
N ALA A 39 -14.86 -1.81 6.53
CA ALA A 39 -14.14 -2.52 7.59
C ALA A 39 -12.65 -2.15 7.65
N LYS A 40 -11.98 -2.04 6.49
CA LYS A 40 -10.58 -1.60 6.41
C LYS A 40 -10.38 -0.17 6.90
N GLN A 41 -11.27 0.75 6.53
CA GLN A 41 -11.21 2.14 6.99
C GLN A 41 -11.36 2.24 8.51
N LYS A 42 -12.33 1.49 9.08
CA LYS A 42 -12.52 1.43 10.54
C LYS A 42 -11.27 0.89 11.23
N LEU A 43 -10.70 -0.20 10.72
CA LEU A 43 -9.47 -0.78 11.25
C LEU A 43 -8.29 0.21 11.21
N GLU A 44 -8.13 0.95 10.11
CA GLU A 44 -7.06 1.96 9.98
C GLU A 44 -7.23 3.10 11.01
N GLN A 45 -8.47 3.54 11.24
CA GLN A 45 -8.77 4.56 12.25
C GLN A 45 -8.44 4.08 13.65
N GLU A 46 -8.82 2.84 14.00
CA GLU A 46 -8.49 2.22 15.28
C GLU A 46 -6.97 2.11 15.48
N GLN A 47 -6.24 1.66 14.46
CA GLN A 47 -4.77 1.61 14.49
C GLN A 47 -4.14 2.99 14.68
N ARG A 48 -4.64 4.02 13.98
CA ARG A 48 -4.16 5.40 14.13
C ARG A 48 -4.46 5.94 15.53
N ALA A 49 -5.62 5.62 16.10
CA ALA A 49 -5.99 6.02 17.45
C ALA A 49 -5.07 5.37 18.50
N ILE A 50 -4.77 4.09 18.36
CA ILE A 50 -3.82 3.38 19.24
C ILE A 50 -2.43 4.01 19.15
N ARG A 51 -1.95 4.28 17.93
CA ARG A 51 -0.63 4.91 17.73
C ARG A 51 -0.55 6.27 18.42
N LYS A 52 -1.58 7.11 18.30
CA LYS A 52 -1.66 8.40 18.98
C LYS A 52 -1.68 8.27 20.50
N ARG A 53 -2.43 7.29 21.02
CA ARG A 53 -2.48 7.01 22.47
C ARG A 53 -1.12 6.58 23.03
N LEU A 54 -0.35 5.86 22.22
CA LEU A 54 0.99 5.36 22.58
C LEU A 54 2.11 6.35 22.26
N GLU A 55 1.81 7.49 21.62
CA GLU A 55 2.80 8.50 21.32
C GLU A 55 3.22 9.20 22.62
N TRP A 56 4.45 8.93 23.06
CA TRP A 56 5.08 9.61 24.18
C TRP A 56 6.23 10.45 23.66
N SER A 57 6.41 11.64 24.22
CA SER A 57 7.52 12.54 23.90
C SER A 57 8.32 12.86 25.16
N VAL A 58 9.63 13.01 25.00
CA VAL A 58 10.50 13.47 26.08
C VAL A 58 10.50 15.01 26.09
N PRO A 59 10.20 15.67 27.21
CA PRO A 59 10.29 17.12 27.31
C PRO A 59 11.69 17.61 26.91
N GLY A 60 11.77 18.53 25.95
CA GLY A 60 13.03 19.09 25.45
C GLY A 60 13.63 18.36 24.23
N PHE A 61 13.07 17.24 23.79
CA PHE A 61 13.48 16.58 22.55
C PHE A 61 12.62 17.07 21.38
N LYS A 62 13.21 17.82 20.44
CA LYS A 62 12.51 18.22 19.20
C LYS A 62 12.36 17.00 18.31
N ASP A 63 11.16 16.76 17.81
CA ASP A 63 10.85 15.66 16.90
C ASP A 63 11.89 15.54 15.77
N THR A 64 12.59 14.41 15.72
CA THR A 64 13.48 14.02 14.61
C THR A 64 12.73 13.82 13.30
N LYS A 65 11.38 13.89 13.32
CA LYS A 65 10.51 13.95 12.13
C LYS A 65 10.74 15.22 11.28
N SER A 66 11.42 16.23 11.84
CA SER A 66 11.85 17.43 11.12
C SER A 66 13.23 17.30 10.47
N ALA A 67 13.91 16.16 10.62
CA ALA A 67 15.09 15.90 9.83
C ALA A 67 14.67 15.93 8.35
N GLU A 68 15.36 16.73 7.55
CA GLU A 68 15.21 16.74 6.10
C GLU A 68 15.73 15.40 5.56
N VAL A 69 14.87 14.38 5.63
CA VAL A 69 15.13 13.10 5.00
C VAL A 69 14.99 13.36 3.51
N GLN A 70 16.11 13.36 2.79
CA GLN A 70 16.10 13.33 1.33
C GLN A 70 15.55 11.97 0.89
N ILE A 71 14.21 11.85 0.87
CA ILE A 71 13.52 10.69 0.33
C ILE A 71 13.69 10.78 -1.18
N ARG A 72 14.64 10.02 -1.72
CA ARG A 72 14.74 9.84 -3.18
C ARG A 72 13.45 9.24 -3.69
N GLN A 73 12.86 9.88 -4.69
CA GLN A 73 11.67 9.33 -5.30
C GLN A 73 12.03 8.06 -6.08
N PRO A 74 11.16 7.02 -6.06
CA PRO A 74 11.34 5.87 -6.91
C PRO A 74 11.49 6.30 -8.38
N GLY A 75 12.64 6.01 -8.99
CA GLY A 75 12.95 6.38 -10.37
C GLY A 75 13.85 7.61 -10.54
N GLU A 76 14.29 8.27 -9.45
CA GLU A 76 15.29 9.33 -9.53
C GLU A 76 16.63 8.76 -10.07
N PRO A 77 17.18 9.31 -11.17
CA PRO A 77 18.37 8.76 -11.80
C PRO A 77 19.60 8.91 -10.90
N LEU A 78 20.33 7.81 -10.70
CA LEU A 78 21.61 7.82 -9.99
C LEU A 78 22.62 8.73 -10.72
N LYS A 79 23.43 9.49 -9.96
CA LYS A 79 24.55 10.29 -10.50
C LYS A 79 25.50 9.46 -11.37
N GLN A 80 25.62 8.16 -11.08
CA GLN A 80 26.22 7.17 -11.97
C GLN A 80 25.12 6.33 -12.63
N VAL A 81 24.89 6.60 -13.92
CA VAL A 81 24.02 5.77 -14.74
C VAL A 81 24.73 4.44 -14.99
N VAL A 82 24.36 3.40 -14.26
CA VAL A 82 24.81 2.04 -14.55
C VAL A 82 24.20 1.63 -15.88
N LEU A 83 25.02 1.57 -16.93
CA LEU A 83 24.55 1.29 -18.30
C LEU A 83 23.99 -0.13 -18.46
N HIS A 84 24.53 -1.09 -17.70
CA HIS A 84 24.12 -2.50 -17.74
C HIS A 84 24.02 -3.05 -16.32
N GLY A 85 22.81 -3.45 -15.91
CA GLY A 85 22.60 -4.16 -14.63
C GLY A 85 23.04 -5.63 -14.70
N ARG A 86 22.77 -6.32 -15.81
CA ARG A 86 23.19 -7.71 -16.05
C ARG A 86 24.28 -7.75 -17.13
N ARG A 87 25.35 -8.51 -16.89
CA ARG A 87 26.55 -8.57 -17.76
C ARG A 87 27.05 -10.00 -17.91
N SER A 88 27.65 -10.31 -19.07
CA SER A 88 28.28 -11.60 -19.39
C SER A 88 29.51 -11.34 -20.27
N TYR A 89 30.51 -12.21 -20.20
CA TYR A 89 31.71 -12.10 -21.04
C TYR A 89 32.19 -13.49 -21.46
N GLY A 90 33.01 -13.53 -22.51
CA GLY A 90 33.68 -14.76 -22.93
C GLY A 90 32.73 -15.84 -23.44
N GLY A 91 31.52 -15.49 -23.89
CA GLY A 91 30.55 -16.45 -24.41
C GLY A 91 29.81 -17.24 -23.31
N PHE A 92 29.96 -16.87 -22.04
CA PHE A 92 29.25 -17.50 -20.92
C PHE A 92 27.73 -17.45 -21.09
N ASN A 93 27.22 -16.34 -21.64
CA ASN A 93 25.83 -16.19 -22.02
C ASN A 93 25.69 -15.26 -23.24
N PRO A 94 25.57 -15.82 -24.47
CA PRO A 94 25.52 -15.03 -25.70
C PRO A 94 24.28 -14.14 -25.79
N TYR A 95 23.17 -14.53 -25.15
CA TYR A 95 21.95 -13.72 -25.11
C TYR A 95 22.16 -12.43 -24.31
N VAL A 96 22.81 -12.53 -23.14
CA VAL A 96 23.13 -11.36 -22.32
C VAL A 96 24.14 -10.46 -23.03
N GLU A 97 25.10 -11.03 -23.76
CA GLU A 97 26.08 -10.26 -24.54
C GLU A 97 25.44 -9.49 -25.70
N SER A 98 24.53 -10.13 -26.44
CA SER A 98 23.74 -9.48 -27.50
C SER A 98 22.88 -8.33 -26.94
N MET A 99 22.20 -8.56 -25.82
CA MET A 99 21.43 -7.53 -25.10
C MET A 99 22.31 -6.35 -24.69
N MET A 100 23.50 -6.60 -24.12
CA MET A 100 24.44 -5.54 -23.74
C MET A 100 24.88 -4.70 -24.95
N ALA A 101 25.18 -5.34 -26.08
CA ALA A 101 25.56 -4.66 -27.31
C ALA A 101 24.44 -3.74 -27.81
N GLU A 102 23.18 -4.19 -27.74
CA GLU A 102 22.04 -3.38 -28.14
C GLU A 102 21.80 -2.18 -27.22
N VAL A 103 21.86 -2.39 -25.89
CA VAL A 103 21.70 -1.32 -24.90
C VAL A 103 22.79 -0.26 -25.04
N THR A 104 24.03 -0.68 -25.31
CA THR A 104 25.16 0.23 -25.57
C THR A 104 24.92 1.08 -26.82
N LYS A 105 24.47 0.45 -27.93
CA LYS A 105 24.13 1.15 -29.17
C LYS A 105 23.03 2.19 -28.95
N ARG A 106 21.95 1.84 -28.25
CA ARG A 106 20.82 2.75 -27.97
C ARG A 106 21.26 3.95 -27.12
N SER A 107 22.07 3.71 -26.08
CA SER A 107 22.59 4.79 -25.22
C SER A 107 23.52 5.75 -25.97
N SER A 108 24.40 5.24 -26.83
CA SER A 108 25.30 6.10 -27.63
C SER A 108 24.56 7.01 -28.61
N LYS A 109 23.46 6.51 -29.21
CA LYS A 109 22.57 7.30 -30.08
C LYS A 109 21.83 8.38 -29.29
N LEU A 110 21.35 8.05 -28.08
CA LEU A 110 20.63 8.99 -27.22
C LEU A 110 21.54 10.11 -26.73
N LYS A 111 22.83 9.85 -26.45
CA LYS A 111 23.81 10.90 -26.13
C LYS A 111 24.08 11.83 -27.31
N ARG A 112 24.25 11.28 -28.53
CA ARG A 112 24.51 12.08 -29.74
C ARG A 112 23.35 13.05 -30.07
N LYS A 113 22.10 12.64 -29.88
CA LYS A 113 20.93 13.49 -30.12
C LYS A 113 20.76 14.66 -29.13
N ARG A 114 21.42 14.63 -27.97
CA ARG A 114 21.34 15.71 -26.97
C ARG A 114 22.42 16.78 -27.13
N ILE A 115 23.39 16.56 -28.02
CA ILE A 115 24.58 17.41 -28.21
C ILE A 115 24.52 18.14 -29.56
N GLY A 116 23.56 17.81 -30.42
CA GLY A 116 23.28 18.48 -31.69
C GLY A 116 22.02 19.33 -31.62
#